data_AF-A0A378XET4-F1
#
_entry.id   AF-A0A378XET4-F1
#
_cell.length_a   1.000
_cell.length_b   1.000
_cell.length_c   1.000
_cell.angle_alpha   90.00
_cell.angle_beta   90.00
_cell.angle_gamma   90.00
#
_symmetry.space_group_name_H-M   'P 1'
#
loop_
_entity.id
_entity.type
_entity.pdbx_description
1 polymer ?
#
loop_
_entity_poly.entity_id
_entity_poly.type
_entity_poly.pdbx_seq_one_letter_code
_entity_poly.pdbx_strand_id
1 'polypeptide(L)' 'MNFMHDQLADGRCLRLFNVIDDFNREGLGIEVDFSLPAERVTRVLDQIIEWRGKPACLRCETQFGEAIMAGIH' A
#
# COMPACT_ATOMS: atom_id res chain seq x y z
N MET A 1 -1.77 5.19 -0.74
CA MET A 1 -1.31 3.80 -0.91
C MET A 1 -1.91 3.21 -2.17
N ASN A 2 -1.22 2.28 -2.84
CA ASN A 2 -1.64 1.72 -4.13
C ASN A 2 -1.31 0.22 -4.21
N PHE A 3 -2.13 -0.53 -4.97
CA PHE A 3 -1.85 -1.90 -5.36
C PHE A 3 -1.56 -1.97 -6.86
N MET A 4 -0.39 -2.49 -7.22
CA MET A 4 -0.03 -2.75 -8.61
C MET A 4 0.20 -4.23 -8.83
N HIS A 5 0.02 -4.66 -10.07
CA HIS A 5 0.24 -6.04 -10.47
C HIS A 5 1.14 -6.05 -11.72
N ASP A 6 2.18 -6.87 -11.71
CA ASP A 6 3.08 -7.08 -12.85
C ASP A 6 3.30 -8.59 -13.10
N GLN A 7 3.70 -8.97 -14.31
CA GLN A 7 3.93 -10.36 -14.70
C GLN A 7 5.39 -10.60 -15.07
N LEU A 8 6.00 -11.60 -14.44
CA LEU A 8 7.34 -12.07 -14.78
C LEU A 8 7.34 -12.81 -16.12
N ALA A 9 8.50 -12.89 -16.76
CA ALA A 9 8.68 -13.59 -18.03
C ALA A 9 8.30 -15.09 -17.97
N ASP A 10 8.27 -15.69 -16.78
CA ASP A 10 7.84 -17.08 -16.53
C ASP A 10 6.33 -17.23 -16.29
N GLY A 11 5.55 -16.15 -16.44
CA GLY A 11 4.10 -16.12 -16.29
C GLY A 11 3.61 -15.92 -14.86
N ARG A 12 4.50 -15.89 -13.85
CA ARG A 12 4.09 -15.64 -12.46
C ARG A 12 3.71 -14.18 -12.25
N CYS A 13 2.66 -14.00 -11.45
CA CYS A 13 2.09 -12.70 -11.13
C CYS A 13 2.68 -12.11 -9.84
N LEU A 14 3.28 -10.92 -9.91
CA LEU A 14 3.76 -10.18 -8.75
C LEU A 14 2.77 -9.09 -8.31
N ARG A 15 2.55 -9.09 -7.00
CA ARG A 15 1.88 -8.13 -6.12
C ARG A 15 2.78 -6.97 -5.70
N LEU A 16 2.44 -5.70 -5.91
CA LEU A 16 3.12 -4.59 -5.25
C LEU A 16 2.14 -3.79 -4.39
N PHE A 17 2.50 -3.56 -3.13
CA PHE A 17 1.80 -2.65 -2.23
C PHE A 17 2.71 -1.47 -1.89
N ASN A 18 2.32 -0.29 -2.34
CA ASN A 18 3.10 0.93 -2.18
C ASN A 18 2.41 1.88 -1.21
N VAL A 19 3.17 2.42 -0.26
CA VAL A 19 2.71 3.47 0.66
C VAL A 19 3.55 4.71 0.42
N ILE A 20 2.89 5.82 0.14
CA ILE A 20 3.48 7.12 -0.16
C ILE A 20 2.77 8.14 0.73
N ASP A 21 3.51 9.12 1.22
CA ASP A 21 2.99 10.31 1.89
C ASP A 21 2.58 11.35 0.84
N ASP A 22 1.30 11.76 0.85
CA ASP A 22 0.74 12.68 -0.14
C ASP A 22 1.28 14.12 -0.02
N PHE A 23 1.77 14.53 1.16
CA PHE A 23 2.23 15.89 1.42
C PHE A 23 3.64 16.13 0.89
N ASN A 24 4.58 15.25 1.24
CA ASN A 24 5.98 15.39 0.85
C ASN A 24 6.39 14.48 -0.33
N ARG A 25 5.47 13.63 -0.82
CA ARG A 25 5.69 12.60 -1.86
C ARG A 25 6.80 11.60 -1.51
N GLU A 26 6.99 11.33 -0.23
CA GLU A 26 7.96 10.35 0.24
C GLU A 26 7.40 8.93 0.15
N GLY A 27 8.19 7.99 -0.38
CA GLY A 27 7.87 6.57 -0.34
C GLY A 27 8.10 6.00 1.06
N LEU A 28 7.02 5.71 1.78
CA LEU A 28 7.06 5.19 3.15
C LEU A 28 7.36 3.70 3.22
N GLY A 29 7.00 2.95 2.17
CA GLY A 29 7.27 1.52 2.08
C GLY A 29 6.75 0.89 0.80
N ILE A 30 7.40 -0.18 0.37
CA ILE A 30 7.00 -1.01 -0.76
C ILE A 30 7.12 -2.47 -0.33
N GLU A 31 6.02 -3.21 -0.37
CA GLU A 31 6.00 -4.66 -0.16
C GLU A 31 5.72 -5.36 -1.49
N VAL A 32 6.53 -6.36 -1.83
CA VAL A 32 6.43 -7.12 -3.08
C VAL A 32 6.29 -8.60 -2.76
N ASP A 33 5.25 -9.25 -3.29
CA ASP A 33 5.04 -10.69 -3.10
C ASP A 33 4.12 -11.24 -4.22
N PHE A 34 4.11 -12.56 -4.45
CA PHE A 34 3.17 -13.20 -5.37
C PHE A 34 1.71 -13.11 -4.89
N SER A 35 1.52 -12.94 -3.57
CA SER A 35 0.20 -12.68 -2.97
C SER A 35 0.31 -11.67 -1.83
N LEU A 36 -0.68 -10.77 -1.72
CA LEU A 36 -0.74 -9.76 -0.66
C LEU A 36 -2.03 -9.95 0.15
N PRO A 37 -2.07 -10.92 1.08
CA PRO A 37 -3.19 -11.06 2.00
C PRO A 37 -3.27 -9.84 2.93
N ALA A 38 -4.46 -9.58 3.50
CA ALA A 38 -4.68 -8.43 4.38
C ALA A 38 -3.68 -8.38 5.54
N GLU A 39 -3.32 -9.53 6.11
CA GLU A 39 -2.31 -9.63 7.18
C GLU A 39 -0.94 -9.05 6.78
N ARG A 40 -0.49 -9.28 5.54
CA ARG A 40 0.76 -8.70 5.02
C ARG A 40 0.65 -7.18 4.91
N VAL A 41 -0.49 -6.68 4.44
CA VAL A 41 -0.76 -5.24 4.32
C VAL A 41 -0.79 -4.57 5.70
N THR A 42 -1.51 -5.16 6.66
CA THR A 42 -1.60 -4.64 8.04
C THR A 42 -0.22 -4.57 8.68
N ARG A 43 0.60 -5.63 8.56
CA ARG A 43 1.97 -5.64 9.09
C ARG A 43 2.83 -4.49 8.55
N VAL A 44 2.74 -4.18 7.26
CA VAL A 44 3.47 -3.06 6.65
C VAL A 44 2.98 -1.72 7.19
N LEU A 45 1.67 -1.55 7.31
CA LEU A 45 1.09 -0.33 7.87
C LEU A 45 1.47 -0.14 9.34
N ASP A 46 1.44 -1.20 10.15
CA ASP A 46 1.82 -1.16 11.56
C ASP A 46 3.29 -0.74 11.72
N GLN A 47 4.19 -1.26 10.89
CA GLN A 47 5.60 -0.86 10.88
C GLN A 47 5.79 0.63 10.54
N ILE A 48 5.06 1.12 9.53
CA ILE A 48 5.11 2.53 9.14
C ILE A 48 4.57 3.42 10.29
N ILE A 49 3.48 3.01 10.92
CA ILE A 49 2.87 3.72 12.05
C ILE A 49 3.80 3.71 13.27
N GLU A 50 4.51 2.61 13.53
CA GLU A 50 5.48 2.53 14.62
C GLU A 50 6.62 3.54 14.43
N TRP A 51 7.09 3.73 13.20
CA TRP A 51 8.23 4.59 12.91
C TRP A 51 7.86 6.06 12.73
N ARG A 52 6.67 6.36 12.22
CA ARG A 52 6.27 7.72 11.83
C ARG A 52 5.04 8.26 12.56
N GLY A 53 4.38 7.43 13.34
CA GLY A 53 3.08 7.73 13.95
C GLY A 53 1.91 7.44 13.02
N LYS A 54 0.70 7.45 13.59
CA LYS A 54 -0.53 7.17 12.87
C LYS A 54 -0.90 8.35 11.95
N PRO A 55 -1.12 8.13 10.64
CA PRO A 55 -1.58 9.19 9.75
C PRO A 55 -3.02 9.58 10.09
N ALA A 56 -3.36 10.86 9.90
CA ALA A 56 -4.74 11.34 10.02
C ALA A 56 -5.65 10.76 8.93
N CYS A 57 -5.07 10.31 7.81
CA CYS A 57 -5.80 9.96 6.60
C CYS A 57 -5.03 8.88 5.80
N LEU A 58 -5.69 7.78 5.40
CA LEU A 58 -5.15 6.68 4.59
C LEU A 58 -5.89 6.54 3.24
N ARG A 59 -5.38 7.13 2.17
CA ARG A 59 -5.97 7.02 0.82
C ARG A 59 -5.54 5.72 0.16
N CYS A 60 -6.48 4.93 -0.37
CA CYS A 60 -6.16 3.75 -1.18
C CYS A 60 -6.50 3.99 -2.65
N GLU A 61 -5.57 3.71 -3.53
CA GLU A 61 -5.77 3.68 -4.97
C GLU A 61 -5.86 2.22 -5.42
N THR A 62 -6.81 1.94 -6.31
CA THR A 62 -6.97 0.64 -6.93
C THR A 62 -7.06 0.84 -8.44
N GLN A 63 -6.84 -0.23 -9.20
CA GLN A 63 -6.81 -0.21 -10.67
C GLN A 63 -8.09 0.31 -11.37
N PHE A 64 -9.20 0.48 -10.64
CA PHE A 64 -10.48 0.97 -11.19
C PHE A 64 -10.76 2.45 -10.91
N GLY A 65 -9.80 3.18 -10.34
CA GLY A 65 -9.96 4.60 -9.98
C GLY A 65 -10.60 4.77 -8.61
N GLU A 66 -9.92 5.55 -7.77
CA GLU A 66 -10.30 6.06 -6.44
C GLU A 66 -11.13 5.13 -5.53
N ALA A 67 -10.47 4.41 -4.62
CA ALA A 67 -11.13 4.01 -3.38
C ALA A 67 -11.08 5.21 -2.42
N ILE A 68 -12.15 6.01 -2.43
CA ILE A 68 -12.38 7.07 -1.44
C ILE A 68 -12.41 6.43 -0.05
N MET A 69 -11.73 7.08 0.87
CA MET A 69 -11.42 6.59 2.19
C MET A 69 -12.61 6.35 3.12
N ALA A 70 -12.47 5.32 3.95
CA ALA A 70 -13.02 5.31 5.31
C ALA A 70 -12.18 6.28 6.18
N GLY A 71 -12.70 7.49 6.40
CA GLY A 71 -12.18 8.40 7.41
C GLY A 71 -12.75 8.06 8.79
N ILE A 72 -11.98 8.25 9.86
CA ILE A 72 -12.52 8.44 11.21
C ILE A 72 -11.61 9.46 11.90
N HIS A 73 -12.21 10.59 12.32
CA HIS A 73 -11.68 11.77 13.02
C HIS A 73 -10.23 11.77 13.53
#